data_AF-A0ABC8L3P1-F1
#
_entry.id   AF-A0ABC8L3P1-F1
#
_cell.length_a   1.000
_cell.length_b   1.000
_cell.length_c   1.000
_cell.angle_alpha   90.00
_cell.angle_beta   90.00
_cell.angle_gamma   90.00
#
_symmetry.space_group_name_H-M   'P 1'
#
loop_
_entity.id
_entity.type
_entity.pdbx_description
1 polymer ?
#
loop_
_entity_poly.entity_id
_entity_poly.type
_entity_poly.pdbx_seq_one_letter_code
_entity_poly.pdbx_strand_id
1 'polypeptide(L)'
;MNFLQFIETGIMISPTVYARRSICHLFCDQSDAALRDAMQAQCVYPNWPTALYLQAVALAKLNMLEDSGTMLKEAKIMEDKRIIN
;
A
#
# COMPACT_ATOMS: atom_id res chain seq x y z
N MET A 1 -18.82 2.74 19.15
CA MET A 1 -17.43 2.25 19.07
C MET A 1 -16.88 2.66 17.71
N ASN A 2 -15.86 3.53 17.68
CA ASN A 2 -15.39 4.20 16.47
C ASN A 2 -14.33 3.32 15.79
N PHE A 3 -14.43 3.10 14.47
CA PHE A 3 -13.56 2.20 13.70
C PHE A 3 -12.06 2.56 13.84
N LEU A 4 -11.75 3.84 14.04
CA LEU A 4 -10.41 4.36 14.29
C LEU A 4 -9.73 3.79 15.54
N GLN A 5 -10.48 3.59 16.63
CA GLN A 5 -9.90 3.13 17.91
C GLN A 5 -9.48 1.64 17.86
N PHE A 6 -10.06 0.88 16.95
CA PHE A 6 -9.65 -0.51 16.67
C PHE A 6 -8.35 -0.59 15.89
N ILE A 7 -8.04 0.43 15.08
CA ILE A 7 -6.79 0.52 14.32
C ILE A 7 -5.63 0.97 15.22
N GLU A 8 -5.88 1.88 16.17
CA GLU A 8 -4.84 2.40 17.09
C GLU A 8 -4.39 1.39 18.15
N THR A 9 -5.27 0.47 18.55
CA THR A 9 -4.97 -0.52 19.61
C THR A 9 -4.07 -1.67 19.14
N GLY A 10 -3.74 -1.78 17.85
CA GLY A 10 -2.81 -2.80 17.33
C GLY A 10 -3.34 -4.24 17.38
N ILE A 11 -4.62 -4.44 17.73
CA ILE A 11 -5.24 -5.77 17.92
C ILE A 11 -5.47 -6.50 16.58
N MET A 12 -5.31 -5.81 15.43
CA MET A 12 -5.44 -6.42 14.10
C MET A 12 -4.35 -5.93 13.14
N ILE A 13 -3.21 -6.61 13.12
CA ILE A 13 -2.18 -6.46 12.09
C ILE A 13 -2.70 -7.15 10.82
N SER A 14 -3.49 -6.44 10.03
CA SER A 14 -4.02 -6.94 8.76
C SER A 14 -3.54 -6.08 7.59
N PRO A 15 -2.99 -6.69 6.52
CA PRO A 15 -2.54 -5.94 5.35
C PRO A 15 -3.69 -5.17 4.70
N THR A 16 -4.93 -5.69 4.78
CA THR A 16 -6.13 -5.04 4.25
C THR A 16 -6.48 -3.75 5.00
N VAL A 17 -6.21 -3.68 6.31
CA VAL A 17 -6.45 -2.47 7.11
C VAL A 17 -5.50 -1.35 6.67
N TYR A 18 -4.21 -1.66 6.55
CA TYR A 18 -3.20 -0.72 6.05
C TYR A 18 -3.50 -0.25 4.63
N ALA A 19 -3.87 -1.16 3.71
CA ALA A 19 -4.23 -0.78 2.35
C ALA A 19 -5.45 0.15 2.29
N ARG A 20 -6.50 -0.13 3.07
CA ARG A 20 -7.69 0.74 3.12
C ARG A 20 -7.35 2.12 3.68
N ARG A 21 -6.52 2.18 4.74
CA ARG A 21 -6.07 3.44 5.33
C ARG A 21 -5.20 4.24 4.36
N SER A 22 -4.31 3.58 3.62
CA SER A 22 -3.52 4.17 2.54
C SER A 22 -4.42 4.83 1.48
N ILE A 23 -5.47 4.13 1.04
CA ILE A 23 -6.45 4.67 0.07
C ILE A 23 -7.15 5.93 0.63
N CYS A 24 -7.58 5.90 1.89
CA CYS A 24 -8.17 7.09 2.53
C CYS A 24 -7.20 8.27 2.54
N HIS A 25 -5.92 8.03 2.87
CA HIS A 25 -4.89 9.06 2.81
C HIS A 25 -4.67 9.61 1.40
N LEU A 26 -4.72 8.78 0.35
CA LEU A 26 -4.64 9.23 -1.05
C LEU A 26 -5.79 10.17 -1.43
N PHE A 27 -7.00 9.91 -0.94
CA PHE A 27 -8.18 10.76 -1.17
C PHE A 27 -8.15 12.06 -0.37
N CYS A 28 -7.46 12.07 0.77
CA CYS A 28 -7.24 13.26 1.59
C CYS A 28 -5.97 14.04 1.22
N ASP A 29 -5.33 13.75 0.08
CA ASP A 29 -4.06 14.33 -0.36
C ASP A 29 -2.89 14.20 0.63
N GLN A 30 -2.93 13.14 1.45
CA GLN A 30 -1.88 12.80 2.41
C GLN A 30 -0.97 11.70 1.86
N SER A 31 -0.29 11.99 0.75
CA SER A 31 0.48 11.01 -0.01
C SER A 31 1.61 10.34 0.80
N ASP A 32 2.29 11.07 1.70
CA ASP A 32 3.30 10.49 2.60
C ASP A 32 2.70 9.46 3.58
N ALA A 33 1.52 9.75 4.13
CA ALA A 33 0.84 8.83 5.03
C ALA A 33 0.34 7.59 4.26
N ALA A 34 -0.15 7.80 3.03
CA ALA A 34 -0.52 6.72 2.14
C ALA A 34 0.66 5.79 1.82
N LEU A 35 1.84 6.34 1.55
CA LEU A 35 3.04 5.57 1.28
C LEU A 35 3.45 4.71 2.48
N ARG A 36 3.48 5.31 3.69
CA ARG A 36 3.82 4.57 4.92
C ARG A 36 2.89 3.38 5.15
N ASP A 37 1.59 3.57 4.95
CA ASP A 37 0.62 2.49 5.10
C ASP A 37 0.76 1.42 4.02
N ALA A 38 1.03 1.81 2.77
CA ALA A 38 1.24 0.86 1.69
C ALA A 38 2.53 0.02 1.88
N MET A 39 3.59 0.62 2.43
CA MET A 39 4.81 -0.09 2.83
C MET A 39 4.55 -1.06 3.98
N GLN A 40 3.76 -0.66 4.97
CA GLN A 40 3.39 -1.54 6.08
C GLN A 40 2.51 -2.71 5.61
N ALA A 41 1.59 -2.48 4.68
CA ALA A 41 0.80 -3.53 4.04
C ALA A 41 1.70 -4.55 3.32
N GLN A 42 2.72 -4.08 2.60
CA GLN A 42 3.71 -4.94 1.93
C GLN A 42 4.55 -5.72 2.95
N CYS A 43 4.99 -5.10 4.04
CA CYS A 43 5.76 -5.77 5.09
C CYS A 43 4.96 -6.93 5.73
N VAL A 44 3.67 -6.70 5.98
CA VAL A 44 2.78 -7.73 6.54
C VAL A 44 2.45 -8.82 5.52
N TYR A 45 2.30 -8.48 4.25
CA TYR A 45 2.01 -9.45 3.18
C TYR A 45 2.87 -9.19 1.93
N PRO A 46 4.10 -9.74 1.90
CA PRO A 46 5.08 -9.43 0.85
C PRO A 46 4.67 -9.86 -0.55
N ASN A 47 3.84 -10.90 -0.68
CA ASN A 47 3.38 -11.44 -1.96
C ASN A 47 2.07 -10.79 -2.43
N TRP A 48 1.88 -9.50 -2.13
CA TRP A 48 0.67 -8.76 -2.47
C TRP A 48 0.92 -7.63 -3.47
N PRO A 49 0.61 -7.84 -4.77
CA PRO A 49 0.82 -6.84 -5.81
C PRO A 49 0.06 -5.53 -5.53
N THR A 50 -1.12 -5.62 -4.91
CA THR A 50 -1.92 -4.44 -4.56
C THR A 50 -1.18 -3.47 -3.63
N ALA A 51 -0.35 -3.95 -2.71
CA ALA A 51 0.43 -3.07 -1.84
C ALA A 51 1.46 -2.27 -2.66
N LEU A 52 2.12 -2.90 -3.63
CA LEU A 52 3.06 -2.25 -4.55
C LEU A 52 2.36 -1.23 -5.45
N TYR A 53 1.16 -1.52 -5.95
CA TYR A 53 0.36 -0.55 -6.70
C TYR A 53 0.00 0.69 -5.87
N LEU A 54 -0.35 0.51 -4.59
CA LEU A 54 -0.64 1.63 -3.70
C LEU A 54 0.61 2.49 -3.44
N GLN A 55 1.78 1.88 -3.28
CA GLN A 55 3.05 2.61 -3.18
C GLN A 55 3.32 3.41 -4.46
N ALA A 56 3.13 2.80 -5.64
CA ALA A 56 3.32 3.48 -6.91
C ALA A 56 2.43 4.73 -7.05
N VAL A 57 1.14 4.64 -6.67
CA VAL A 57 0.22 5.78 -6.72
C VAL A 57 0.62 6.86 -5.72
N ALA A 58 1.02 6.49 -4.51
CA ALA A 58 1.49 7.45 -3.51
C ALA A 58 2.77 8.18 -3.96
N LEU A 59 3.74 7.45 -4.52
CA LEU A 59 4.99 8.00 -5.08
C LEU A 59 4.72 8.92 -6.27
N ALA A 60 3.78 8.56 -7.15
CA ALA A 60 3.38 9.42 -8.26
C ALA A 60 2.79 10.75 -7.76
N LYS A 61 1.94 10.71 -6.71
CA LYS A 61 1.42 11.92 -6.08
C LYS A 61 2.50 12.75 -5.36
N LEU A 62 3.59 12.13 -4.91
CA LEU A 62 4.76 12.80 -4.33
C LEU A 62 5.75 13.32 -5.38
N ASN A 63 5.41 13.20 -6.67
CA ASN A 63 6.28 13.57 -7.80
C ASN A 63 7.58 12.74 -7.88
N MET A 64 7.59 11.55 -7.27
CA MET A 64 8.68 10.57 -7.29
C MET A 64 8.43 9.53 -8.39
N LEU A 65 8.44 9.99 -9.65
CA LEU A 65 7.98 9.19 -10.81
C LEU A 65 8.89 7.99 -11.11
N GLU A 66 10.19 8.09 -10.84
CA GLU A 66 11.15 6.99 -11.02
C GLU A 66 10.81 5.82 -10.09
N ASP A 67 10.66 6.10 -8.79
CA ASP A 67 10.30 5.10 -7.79
C ASP A 67 8.90 4.52 -8.05
N SER A 68 7.95 5.37 -8.46
CA SER A 68 6.62 4.92 -8.88
C SER A 68 6.70 3.89 -10.02
N GLY A 69 7.50 4.17 -11.04
CA GLY A 69 7.73 3.27 -12.17
C GLY A 69 8.40 1.95 -11.75
N THR A 70 9.31 1.99 -10.78
CA THR A 70 9.93 0.79 -10.21
C THR A 70 8.91 -0.07 -9.48
N MET A 71 8.07 0.52 -8.63
CA MET A 71 7.02 -0.20 -7.90
C MET A 71 5.98 -0.85 -8.82
N LEU A 72 5.61 -0.20 -9.93
CA LEU A 72 4.72 -0.78 -10.94
C LEU A 72 5.34 -2.00 -11.64
N LYS A 73 6.63 -1.94 -11.97
CA LYS A 73 7.35 -3.07 -12.58
C LYS A 73 7.40 -4.25 -11.63
N GLU A 74 7.71 -3.99 -10.35
CA GLU A 74 7.73 -5.04 -9.32
C GLU A 74 6.35 -5.67 -9.12
N ALA A 75 5.29 -4.86 -9.07
CA ALA A 75 3.91 -5.34 -8.94
C ALA A 75 3.54 -6.28 -10.10
N LYS A 76 3.87 -5.87 -11.33
CA LYS A 76 3.64 -6.68 -12.53
C LYS A 76 4.40 -8.01 -12.50
N ILE A 77 5.69 -7.99 -12.17
CA ILE A 77 6.51 -9.21 -12.04
C ILE A 77 5.91 -10.16 -11.01
N MET A 78 5.34 -9.63 -9.92
CA MET A 78 4.69 -10.43 -8.88
C MET A 78 3.38 -11.05 -9.34
N GLU A 79 2.54 -10.33 -10.10
CA GLU A 79 1.33 -10.89 -10.72
C GLU A 79 1.66 -11.96 -11.73
N ASP A 80 2.65 -11.73 -12.61
CA ASP A 80 3.09 -12.71 -13.60
C ASP A 80 3.51 -14.01 -12.90
N LYS A 81 4.28 -13.92 -11.79
CA LYS A 81 4.65 -15.10 -10.97
C LYS A 81 3.46 -15.80 -10.32
N ARG A 82 2.37 -15.07 -10.01
CA ARG A 82 1.17 -15.62 -9.40
C ARG A 82 0.31 -16.39 -10.41
N ILE A 83 0.36 -16.03 -11.69
CA ILE A 83 -0.38 -16.70 -12.76
C ILE A 83 0.27 -18.04 -13.15
N ILE A 84 1.58 -18.20 -12.91
CA ILE A 84 2.36 -19.37 -13.32
C ILE A 84 2.34 -20.50 -12.27
N ASN A 85 1.76 -20.27 -11.08
CA ASN A 85 1.58 -21.27 -10.01
C ASN A 85 0.11 -21.62 -9.81
#